data_AF-A0A5C7Z0R3-F1
#
_entry.id   AF-A0A5C7Z0R3-F1
#
_cell.length_a   1.000
_cell.length_b   1.000
_cell.length_c   1.000
_cell.angle_alpha   90.00
_cell.angle_beta   90.00
_cell.angle_gamma   90.00
#
_symmetry.space_group_name_H-M   'P 1'
#
loop_
_entity.id
_entity.type
_entity.pdbx_description
1 polymer ?
#
loop_
_entity_poly.entity_id
_entity_poly.type
_entity_poly.pdbx_seq_one_letter_code
_entity_poly.pdbx_strand_id
1 'polypeptide(L)' 'MGKIIGIDLGTTNSCVAIMEGNSTKVI' A
#
# COMPACT_ATOMS: atom_id res chain seq x y z
N MET A 1 -9.24 -11.84 -9.52
CA MET A 1 -7.97 -11.11 -9.79
C MET A 1 -7.81 -10.07 -8.68
N GLY A 2 -6.77 -10.15 -7.86
CA GLY A 2 -6.62 -9.30 -6.66
C GLY A 2 -6.22 -7.85 -6.99
N LYS A 3 -6.32 -6.94 -6.00
CA LYS A 3 -5.78 -5.58 -6.12
C LYS A 3 -4.26 -5.61 -6.01
N ILE A 4 -3.57 -4.80 -6.82
CA ILE A 4 -2.12 -4.57 -6.69
C ILE A 4 -1.91 -3.59 -5.53
N ILE A 5 -0.98 -3.89 -4.63
CA ILE A 5 -0.65 -3.06 -3.46
C ILE A 5 0.84 -2.71 -3.47
N GLY A 6 1.16 -1.52 -2.97
CA GLY A 6 2.53 -1.11 -2.66
C GLY A 6 2.86 -1.52 -1.23
N ILE A 7 4.01 -2.15 -1.02
CA ILE A 7 4.48 -2.56 0.30
C ILE A 7 5.86 -1.96 0.50
N ASP A 8 6.01 -1.19 1.58
CA ASP A 8 7.31 -0.80 2.11
C ASP A 8 7.58 -1.58 3.40
N LEU A 9 8.61 -2.43 3.36
CA LEU A 9 8.94 -3.36 4.43
C LEU A 9 10.20 -2.90 5.16
N GLY A 10 10.00 -2.06 6.17
CA GLY A 10 11.04 -1.69 7.13
C GLY A 10 11.15 -2.70 8.28
N THR A 11 12.27 -2.64 8.99
CA THR A 11 12.55 -3.48 10.17
C THR A 11 11.81 -3.00 11.42
N THR A 12 11.58 -1.69 11.54
CA THR A 12 10.89 -1.07 12.69
C THR A 12 9.42 -0.79 12.39
N ASN A 13 9.12 -0.31 11.19
CA ASN A 13 7.76 -0.04 10.74
C ASN A 13 7.60 -0.54 9.30
N SER A 14 6.38 -0.92 8.96
CA SER A 14 5.99 -1.25 7.60
C SER A 14 4.80 -0.39 7.21
N CYS A 15 4.62 -0.20 5.90
CA CYS A 15 3.60 0.67 5.34
C CYS A 15 2.96 -0.03 4.14
N VAL A 16 1.64 0.10 4.00
CA VAL A 16 0.89 -0.45 2.87
C VAL A 16 0.16 0.67 2.14
N ALA A 17 0.33 0.73 0.82
CA ALA A 17 -0.39 1.64 -0.05
C ALA A 17 -1.37 0.88 -0.94
N ILE A 18 -2.59 1.39 -1.02
CA ILE A 18 -3.63 0.88 -1.92
C ILE A 18 -4.09 1.99 -2.88
N MET A 19 -4.40 1.60 -4.11
CA MET A 19 -5.07 2.47 -5.09
C MET A 19 -6.60 2.36 -4.89
N GLU A 20 -7.23 3.47 -4.54
CA GLU A 20 -8.69 3.62 -4.49
C GLU A 20 -9.12 4.57 -5.63
N GLY A 21 -9.52 3.99 -6.76
CA GLY A 21 -9.79 4.75 -7.98
C GLY A 21 -8.52 5.43 -8.50
N ASN A 22 -8.54 6.76 -8.57
CA ASN A 22 -7.39 7.57 -9.00
C ASN A 22 -6.61 8.21 -7.82
N SER A 23 -6.89 7.79 -6.59
CA SER A 23 -6.23 8.29 -5.39
C SER A 23 -5.46 7.18 -4.67
N THR A 24 -4.30 7.53 -4.11
CA THR A 24 -3.48 6.66 -3.27
C THR A 24 -3.88 6.84 -1.81
N LYS A 25 -4.04 5.73 -1.09
CA LYS A 25 -4.28 5.72 0.36
C LYS A 25 -3.22 4.87 1.05
N VAL A 26 -2.63 5.41 2.11
CA VAL A 26 -1.61 4.76 2.94
C VAL A 26 -2.25 4.26 4.24
N ILE A 27 -1.85 3.06 4.67
CA ILE A 27 -2.27 2.38 5.90
C ILE A 27 -1.03 2.00 6.70
#